data_AF-A0A061NW47-F1
#
_entry.id   AF-A0A061NW47-F1
#
_cell.length_a   1.000
_cell.length_b   1.000
_cell.length_c   1.000
_cell.angle_alpha   90.00
_cell.angle_beta   90.00
_cell.angle_gamma   90.00
#
_symmetry.space_group_name_H-M   'P 1'
#
loop_
_entity.id
_entity.type
_entity.pdbx_description
1 polymer ?
#
loop_
_entity_poly.entity_id
_entity_poly.type
_entity_poly.pdbx_seq_one_letter_code
_entity_poly.pdbx_strand_id
1 'polypeptide(L)'
;MNRSKIDPLIFWSSIVVIVLASLLLVLNQDVAEPFLNEVMDGITTRMDWVFQFITFGLFIVLGWLAFGPYGSVKLGEGKPEFSTFSWGAMLFCSGMGTSIMFWSVLEPIYYYTGPPFGITPESTEAADWAVTYGLFHWGLSAWALYALPTVAIAYSFYVSKRPSLKISTSLEGVLGKHSYGLLGKIIDILVIWSLVGGLGTSLGLGVPMVSAVIGDLLGIEQSLGLSILIIVFWTIIFTASAYSGYTKAFEN
;
A
#
# COMPACT_ATOMS: atom_id res chain seq x y z
N MET A 1 14.72 -4.67 28.41
CA MET A 1 13.74 -4.51 27.30
C MET A 1 12.34 -4.40 27.90
N ASN A 2 11.78 -3.19 27.99
CA ASN A 2 10.36 -3.05 28.28
C ASN A 2 9.60 -3.72 27.13
N ARG A 3 8.80 -4.75 27.42
CA ARG A 3 7.92 -5.37 26.41
C ARG A 3 7.10 -4.26 25.79
N SER A 4 7.24 -4.04 24.47
CA SER A 4 6.27 -3.27 23.70
C SER A 4 4.90 -3.88 23.97
N LYS A 5 4.08 -3.19 24.77
CA LYS A 5 2.74 -3.65 25.09
C LYS A 5 1.85 -3.30 23.90
N ILE A 6 1.19 -4.30 23.34
CA ILE A 6 0.10 -4.08 22.38
C ILE A 6 -0.90 -3.09 22.98
N ASP A 7 -1.43 -2.17 22.17
CA ASP A 7 -2.59 -1.36 22.57
C ASP A 7 -3.84 -2.23 22.36
N PRO A 8 -4.47 -2.75 23.42
CA PRO A 8 -5.52 -3.75 23.27
C PRO A 8 -6.73 -3.22 22.51
N LEU A 9 -7.02 -1.91 22.64
CA LEU A 9 -8.15 -1.31 21.95
C LEU A 9 -7.90 -1.30 20.44
N ILE A 10 -6.74 -0.83 19.99
CA ILE A 10 -6.39 -0.81 18.56
C ILE A 10 -6.34 -2.24 18.00
N PHE A 11 -5.66 -3.15 18.71
CA PHE A 11 -5.46 -4.52 18.27
C PHE A 11 -6.78 -5.30 18.13
N TRP A 12 -7.57 -5.38 19.20
CA TRP A 12 -8.80 -6.17 19.20
C TRP A 12 -9.90 -5.54 18.34
N SER A 13 -10.06 -4.22 18.35
CA SER A 13 -11.05 -3.58 17.47
C SER A 13 -10.73 -3.81 16.01
N SER A 14 -9.45 -3.72 15.61
CA SER A 14 -9.05 -3.97 14.23
C SER A 14 -9.34 -5.41 13.82
N ILE A 15 -8.96 -6.39 14.66
CA ILE A 15 -9.22 -7.81 14.37
C ILE A 15 -10.72 -8.10 14.26
N VAL A 16 -11.50 -7.64 15.23
CA VAL A 16 -12.95 -7.89 15.26
C VAL A 16 -13.61 -7.31 14.01
N VAL A 17 -13.29 -6.06 13.66
CA VAL A 17 -13.89 -5.43 12.48
C VAL A 17 -13.46 -6.12 11.20
N ILE A 18 -12.17 -6.45 11.03
CA ILE A 18 -11.68 -7.14 9.84
C ILE A 18 -12.36 -8.51 9.68
N VAL A 19 -12.37 -9.33 10.74
CA VAL A 19 -12.95 -10.68 10.67
C VAL A 19 -14.46 -10.62 10.42
N LEU A 20 -15.18 -9.76 11.13
CA LEU A 20 -16.62 -9.61 10.93
C LEU A 20 -16.95 -9.10 9.52
N ALA A 21 -16.24 -8.07 9.05
CA ALA A 21 -16.45 -7.54 7.70
C ALA A 21 -16.16 -8.62 6.65
N SER A 22 -15.02 -9.32 6.73
CA SER A 22 -14.68 -10.41 5.80
C SER A 22 -15.71 -11.53 5.82
N LEU A 23 -16.19 -11.95 7.00
CA LEU A 23 -17.23 -12.99 7.11
C LEU A 23 -18.55 -12.53 6.47
N LEU A 24 -18.98 -11.30 6.74
CA LEU A 24 -20.21 -10.76 6.16
C LEU A 24 -20.14 -10.68 4.63
N LEU A 25 -18.99 -10.24 4.09
CA LEU A 25 -18.76 -10.16 2.65
C LEU A 25 -18.76 -11.54 1.99
N VAL A 26 -18.13 -12.54 2.62
CA VAL A 26 -18.06 -13.92 2.08
C VAL A 26 -19.41 -14.63 2.17
N LEU A 27 -20.18 -14.41 3.25
CA LEU A 27 -21.46 -15.10 3.45
C LEU A 27 -22.61 -14.50 2.64
N ASN A 28 -22.48 -13.25 2.16
CA ASN A 28 -23.56 -12.53 1.47
C ASN A 28 -23.08 -11.92 0.14
N GLN A 29 -22.33 -12.68 -0.67
CA GLN A 29 -21.71 -12.18 -1.91
C GLN A 29 -22.71 -11.53 -2.86
N ASP A 30 -23.89 -12.13 -3.05
CA ASP A 30 -24.95 -11.63 -3.95
C ASP A 30 -25.43 -10.22 -3.61
N VAL A 31 -25.32 -9.82 -2.34
CA VAL A 31 -25.68 -8.47 -1.87
C VAL A 31 -24.45 -7.58 -1.76
N ALA A 32 -23.32 -8.14 -1.32
CA ALA A 32 -22.10 -7.40 -1.06
C ALA A 32 -21.46 -6.85 -2.35
N GLU A 33 -21.39 -7.64 -3.41
CA GLU A 33 -20.72 -7.24 -4.65
C GLU A 33 -21.41 -6.05 -5.34
N PRO A 34 -22.74 -6.06 -5.60
CA PRO A 34 -23.41 -4.91 -6.21
C PRO A 34 -23.31 -3.65 -5.34
N PHE A 35 -23.44 -3.80 -4.01
CA PHE A 35 -23.31 -2.69 -3.08
C PHE A 35 -21.90 -2.08 -3.11
N LEU A 36 -20.85 -2.89 -3.09
CA LEU A 36 -19.47 -2.42 -3.16
C LEU A 36 -19.16 -1.75 -4.50
N ASN A 37 -19.71 -2.25 -5.60
CA ASN A 37 -19.58 -1.62 -6.91
C ASN A 37 -20.27 -0.25 -6.94
N GLU A 38 -21.48 -0.12 -6.39
CA GLU A 38 -22.17 1.18 -6.28
C GLU A 38 -21.38 2.18 -5.42
N VAL A 39 -20.80 1.72 -4.30
CA VAL A 39 -19.94 2.56 -3.46
C VAL A 39 -18.69 2.98 -4.21
N MET A 40 -18.03 2.05 -4.91
CA MET A 40 -16.84 2.33 -5.71
C MET A 40 -17.16 3.36 -6.80
N ASP A 41 -18.21 3.15 -7.58
CA ASP A 41 -18.66 4.07 -8.63
C ASP A 41 -19.04 5.44 -8.05
N GLY A 42 -19.71 5.48 -6.90
CA GLY A 42 -20.03 6.72 -6.21
C GLY A 42 -18.79 7.51 -5.80
N ILE A 43 -17.76 6.84 -5.29
CA ILE A 43 -16.49 7.46 -4.91
C ILE A 43 -15.73 7.93 -6.16
N THR A 44 -15.58 7.07 -7.17
CA THR A 44 -14.79 7.39 -8.37
C THR A 44 -15.44 8.42 -9.26
N THR A 45 -16.77 8.57 -9.26
CA THR A 45 -17.45 9.59 -10.07
C THR A 45 -17.63 10.92 -9.36
N ARG A 46 -17.73 10.95 -8.03
CA ARG A 46 -18.01 12.19 -7.26
C ARG A 46 -16.79 12.74 -6.54
N MET A 47 -15.78 11.92 -6.28
CA MET A 47 -14.61 12.27 -5.47
C MET A 47 -13.28 12.09 -6.21
N ASP A 48 -13.28 11.79 -7.51
CA ASP A 48 -12.06 11.72 -8.35
C ASP A 48 -11.18 12.97 -8.21
N TRP A 49 -11.80 14.15 -8.24
CA TRP A 49 -11.11 15.42 -8.07
C TRP A 49 -10.37 15.48 -6.74
N VAL A 50 -10.93 14.93 -5.65
CA VAL A 50 -10.27 14.90 -4.34
C VAL A 50 -8.95 14.14 -4.41
N PHE A 51 -8.95 12.96 -5.04
CA PHE A 51 -7.73 12.16 -5.21
C PHE A 51 -6.69 12.89 -6.07
N GLN A 52 -7.12 13.54 -7.15
CA GLN A 52 -6.24 14.31 -8.03
C GLN A 52 -5.61 15.51 -7.32
N PHE A 53 -6.41 16.32 -6.61
CA PHE A 53 -5.92 17.49 -5.89
C PHE A 53 -5.06 17.11 -4.68
N ILE A 54 -5.36 16.00 -3.99
CA ILE A 54 -4.48 15.47 -2.94
C ILE A 54 -3.13 15.12 -3.55
N THR A 55 -3.09 14.31 -4.61
CA THR A 55 -1.83 13.90 -5.26
C THR A 55 -1.04 15.12 -5.76
N PHE A 56 -1.71 16.09 -6.39
CA PHE A 56 -1.07 17.34 -6.81
C PHE A 56 -0.55 18.17 -5.63
N GLY A 57 -1.35 18.31 -4.56
CA GLY A 57 -0.94 18.98 -3.34
C GLY A 57 0.26 18.33 -2.67
N LEU A 58 0.35 16.99 -2.71
CA LEU A 58 1.51 16.25 -2.21
C LEU A 58 2.78 16.59 -2.97
N PHE A 59 2.72 16.76 -4.29
CA PHE A 59 3.89 17.22 -5.06
C PHE A 59 4.38 18.60 -4.60
N ILE A 60 3.45 19.53 -4.35
CA ILE A 60 3.79 20.86 -3.85
C ILE A 60 4.45 20.76 -2.46
N VAL A 61 3.82 20.01 -1.54
CA VAL A 61 4.32 19.85 -0.17
C VAL A 61 5.68 19.17 -0.15
N LEU A 62 5.84 18.07 -0.88
CA LEU A 62 7.11 17.33 -0.96
C LEU A 62 8.19 18.16 -1.67
N GLY A 63 7.85 18.89 -2.72
CA GLY A 63 8.77 19.83 -3.37
C GLY A 63 9.23 20.93 -2.41
N TRP A 64 8.31 21.50 -1.64
CA TRP A 64 8.64 22.48 -0.61
C TRP A 64 9.50 21.89 0.52
N LEU A 65 9.25 20.64 0.93
CA LEU A 65 10.10 19.96 1.92
C LEU A 65 11.50 19.68 1.37
N ALA A 66 11.60 19.23 0.11
CA ALA A 66 12.86 18.84 -0.50
C ALA A 66 13.75 20.04 -0.87
N PHE A 67 13.16 21.09 -1.45
CA PHE A 67 13.90 22.26 -1.95
C PHE A 67 13.83 23.49 -1.02
N GLY A 68 12.96 23.45 -0.01
CA GLY A 68 12.78 24.54 0.95
C GLY A 68 13.64 24.40 2.21
N PRO A 69 13.27 25.08 3.31
CA PRO A 69 14.11 25.19 4.51
C PRO A 69 14.29 23.87 5.25
N TYR A 70 13.42 22.88 4.99
CA TYR A 70 13.48 21.57 5.62
C TYR A 70 14.32 20.54 4.85
N GLY A 71 14.80 20.85 3.64
CA GLY A 71 15.52 19.91 2.78
C GLY A 71 16.88 19.47 3.34
N SER A 72 17.49 20.32 4.18
CA SER A 72 18.75 20.01 4.87
C SER A 72 18.54 19.32 6.23
N VAL A 73 17.30 19.08 6.65
CA VAL A 73 17.02 18.42 7.93
C VAL A 73 17.39 16.95 7.82
N LYS A 74 18.28 16.53 8.71
CA LYS A 74 18.70 15.14 8.79
C LYS A 74 17.73 14.33 9.65
N LEU A 75 17.23 13.23 9.10
CA LEU A 75 16.34 12.30 9.78
C LEU A 75 17.15 11.31 10.64
N GLY A 76 17.57 11.77 11.83
CA GLY A 76 18.35 10.98 12.79
C GLY A 76 19.78 11.48 12.98
N GLU A 77 20.56 10.70 13.72
CA GLU A 77 21.92 11.04 14.15
C GLU A 77 22.95 10.09 13.54
N GLY A 78 24.21 10.53 13.44
CA GLY A 78 25.29 9.68 12.94
C GLY A 78 25.30 9.51 11.42
N LYS A 79 26.06 8.54 10.91
CA LYS A 79 26.09 8.24 9.47
C LYS A 79 24.87 7.37 9.09
N PRO A 80 24.41 7.40 7.83
CA PRO A 80 23.41 6.46 7.36
C PRO A 80 23.82 5.02 7.69
N GLU A 81 22.88 4.22 8.16
CA GLU A 81 23.09 2.81 8.51
C GLU A 81 23.42 1.96 7.27
N PHE A 82 22.82 2.32 6.13
CA PHE A 82 23.02 1.65 4.85
C PHE A 82 23.74 2.56 3.85
N SER A 83 24.51 1.94 2.96
CA SER A 83 25.09 2.66 1.81
C SER A 83 23.98 3.17 0.89
N THR A 84 24.24 4.23 0.11
CA THR A 84 23.26 4.76 -0.86
C THR A 84 22.82 3.71 -1.87
N PHE A 85 23.72 2.80 -2.27
CA PHE A 85 23.39 1.70 -3.17
C PHE A 85 22.46 0.69 -2.51
N SER A 86 22.79 0.22 -1.31
CA SER A 86 21.95 -0.71 -0.54
C SER A 86 20.57 -0.11 -0.26
N TRP A 87 20.52 1.18 0.08
CA TRP A 87 19.26 1.91 0.28
C TRP A 87 18.42 1.98 -1.01
N GLY A 88 19.05 2.30 -2.15
CA GLY A 88 18.38 2.28 -3.45
C GLY A 88 17.86 0.90 -3.83
N ALA A 89 18.63 -0.16 -3.55
CA ALA A 89 18.21 -1.53 -3.77
C ALA A 89 17.02 -1.92 -2.87
N MET A 90 17.02 -1.53 -1.58
CA MET A 90 15.88 -1.76 -0.68
C MET A 90 14.62 -1.05 -1.18
N LEU A 91 14.74 0.20 -1.65
CA LEU A 91 13.61 0.92 -2.24
C LEU A 91 13.07 0.21 -3.48
N PHE A 92 13.95 -0.20 -4.40
CA PHE A 92 13.55 -0.96 -5.59
C PHE A 92 12.82 -2.26 -5.21
N CYS A 93 13.40 -3.07 -4.31
CA CYS A 93 12.79 -4.31 -3.84
C CYS A 93 11.46 -4.08 -3.12
N SER A 94 11.31 -2.98 -2.37
CA SER A 94 10.06 -2.65 -1.67
C SER A 94 8.92 -2.26 -2.61
N GLY A 95 9.24 -1.72 -3.79
CA GLY A 95 8.26 -1.39 -4.82
C GLY A 95 7.78 -2.61 -5.61
N MET A 96 8.59 -3.68 -5.68
CA MET A 96 8.25 -4.89 -6.43
C MET A 96 7.18 -5.70 -5.69
N GLY A 97 5.98 -5.75 -6.26
CA GLY A 97 4.85 -6.51 -5.72
C GLY A 97 4.06 -7.22 -6.81
N THR A 98 3.16 -8.12 -6.40
CA THR A 98 2.33 -8.88 -7.35
C THR A 98 1.42 -8.00 -8.20
N SER A 99 1.01 -6.83 -7.67
CA SER A 99 0.23 -5.85 -8.43
C SER A 99 0.99 -5.31 -9.64
N ILE A 100 2.29 -5.02 -9.53
CA ILE A 100 3.10 -4.56 -10.68
C ILE A 100 3.18 -5.65 -11.74
N MET A 101 3.37 -6.91 -11.35
CA MET A 101 3.40 -8.02 -12.31
C MET A 101 2.08 -8.15 -13.10
N PHE A 102 0.94 -7.92 -12.43
CA PHE A 102 -0.38 -7.99 -13.06
C PHE A 102 -0.64 -6.77 -13.96
N TRP A 103 -0.46 -5.57 -13.42
CA TRP A 103 -0.83 -4.32 -14.10
C TRP A 103 0.19 -3.88 -15.15
N SER A 104 1.47 -4.24 -15.04
CA SER A 104 2.46 -3.90 -16.07
C SER A 104 2.14 -4.46 -17.46
N VAL A 105 1.39 -5.56 -17.52
CA VAL A 105 0.93 -6.16 -18.78
C VAL A 105 -0.47 -5.68 -19.14
N LEU A 106 -1.40 -5.70 -18.18
CA LEU A 106 -2.80 -5.40 -18.48
C LEU A 106 -3.10 -3.92 -18.68
N GLU A 107 -2.48 -3.04 -17.89
CA GLU A 107 -2.78 -1.61 -17.93
C GLU A 107 -2.49 -0.98 -19.30
N PRO A 108 -1.35 -1.25 -19.97
CA PRO A 108 -1.13 -0.78 -21.34
C PRO A 108 -2.17 -1.32 -22.34
N ILE A 109 -2.63 -2.56 -22.18
CA ILE A 109 -3.68 -3.14 -23.05
C ILE A 109 -5.01 -2.40 -22.84
N TYR A 110 -5.36 -2.07 -21.60
CA TYR A 110 -6.54 -1.26 -21.29
C TYR A 110 -6.47 0.12 -21.92
N TYR A 111 -5.32 0.79 -21.85
CA TYR A 111 -5.16 2.12 -22.45
C TYR A 111 -5.06 2.09 -23.97
N TYR A 112 -4.59 1.01 -24.56
CA TYR A 112 -4.56 0.88 -26.02
C TYR A 112 -5.97 0.66 -26.60
N THR A 113 -6.77 -0.17 -25.94
CA THR A 113 -8.13 -0.55 -26.40
C THR A 113 -9.23 0.40 -25.90
N GLY A 114 -9.00 1.12 -24.81
CA GLY A 114 -9.88 2.14 -24.26
C GLY A 114 -9.09 3.38 -23.81
N PRO A 115 -8.47 4.12 -24.74
CA PRO A 115 -7.60 5.24 -24.39
C PRO A 115 -8.37 6.40 -23.75
N PRO A 116 -7.70 7.21 -22.90
CA PRO A 116 -8.29 8.42 -22.33
C PRO A 116 -8.48 9.51 -23.41
N PHE A 117 -9.08 10.64 -23.00
CA PHE A 117 -9.16 11.88 -23.79
C PHE A 117 -9.91 11.78 -25.13
N GLY A 118 -10.71 10.73 -25.35
CA GLY A 118 -11.48 10.55 -26.58
C GLY A 118 -10.63 10.13 -27.78
N ILE A 119 -9.42 9.61 -27.54
CA ILE A 119 -8.54 9.08 -28.59
C ILE A 119 -9.18 7.85 -29.23
N THR A 120 -8.90 7.61 -30.51
CA THR A 120 -9.42 6.43 -31.20
C THR A 120 -8.74 5.15 -30.67
N PRO A 121 -9.50 4.13 -30.22
CA PRO A 121 -8.95 2.84 -29.82
C PRO A 121 -8.03 2.24 -30.87
N GLU A 122 -6.99 1.53 -30.41
CA GLU A 122 -6.05 0.78 -31.25
C GLU A 122 -5.29 1.62 -32.31
N SER A 123 -5.26 2.94 -32.12
CA SER A 123 -4.51 3.87 -32.96
C SER A 123 -3.06 4.00 -32.51
N THR A 124 -2.21 4.58 -33.35
CA THR A 124 -0.83 4.93 -32.99
C THR A 124 -0.79 5.87 -31.78
N GLU A 125 -1.71 6.84 -31.72
CA GLU A 125 -1.81 7.76 -30.58
C GLU A 125 -2.21 7.03 -29.29
N ALA A 126 -3.12 6.04 -29.38
CA ALA A 126 -3.47 5.21 -28.22
C ALA A 126 -2.27 4.39 -27.72
N ALA A 127 -1.39 3.91 -28.61
CA ALA A 127 -0.18 3.19 -28.23
C ALA A 127 0.82 4.09 -27.48
N ASP A 128 1.01 5.33 -27.93
CA ASP A 128 1.90 6.30 -27.28
C ASP A 128 1.41 6.64 -25.85
N TRP A 129 0.10 6.81 -25.69
CA TRP A 129 -0.52 7.03 -24.38
C TRP A 129 -0.51 5.79 -23.49
N ALA A 130 -0.67 4.60 -24.06
CA ALA A 130 -0.71 3.35 -23.29
C ALA A 130 0.55 3.13 -22.44
N VAL A 131 1.71 3.51 -22.98
CA VAL A 131 2.97 3.44 -22.22
C VAL A 131 3.13 4.63 -21.27
N THR A 132 2.80 5.84 -21.73
CA THR A 132 3.03 7.07 -20.97
C THR A 132 2.14 7.19 -19.74
N TYR A 133 0.87 6.77 -19.85
CA TYR A 133 -0.10 6.89 -18.76
C TYR A 133 0.22 5.95 -17.59
N GLY A 134 0.75 4.75 -17.89
CA GLY A 134 1.27 3.85 -16.85
C GLY A 134 2.43 4.46 -16.07
N LEU A 135 3.33 5.20 -16.74
CA LEU A 135 4.42 5.93 -16.04
C LEU A 135 3.88 7.02 -15.10
N PHE A 136 2.74 7.64 -15.43
CA PHE A 136 2.10 8.57 -14.51
C PHE A 136 1.59 7.84 -13.26
N HIS A 137 0.92 6.69 -13.40
CA HIS A 137 0.35 5.94 -12.27
C HIS A 137 1.39 5.24 -11.39
N TRP A 138 2.46 4.71 -11.97
CA TRP A 138 3.50 3.97 -11.23
C TRP A 138 4.77 4.79 -10.96
N GLY A 139 4.84 5.99 -11.52
CA GLY A 139 5.94 6.93 -11.32
C GLY A 139 5.73 7.81 -10.10
N LEU A 140 6.17 9.07 -10.21
CA LEU A 140 6.28 9.96 -9.05
C LEU A 140 4.95 10.17 -8.29
N SER A 141 3.80 10.02 -8.96
CA SER A 141 2.49 10.26 -8.34
C SER A 141 2.16 9.23 -7.25
N ALA A 142 2.38 7.94 -7.52
CA ALA A 142 2.24 6.89 -6.52
C ALA A 142 3.25 7.03 -5.39
N TRP A 143 4.52 7.32 -5.72
CA TRP A 143 5.56 7.48 -4.71
C TRP A 143 5.36 8.69 -3.80
N ALA A 144 4.72 9.76 -4.29
CA ALA A 144 4.37 10.92 -3.49
C ALA A 144 3.42 10.57 -2.33
N LEU A 145 2.46 9.66 -2.56
CA LEU A 145 1.53 9.16 -1.54
C LEU A 145 2.25 8.42 -0.41
N TYR A 146 3.35 7.72 -0.70
CA TYR A 146 4.18 7.05 0.30
C TYR A 146 5.17 7.98 0.99
N ALA A 147 5.73 8.95 0.26
CA ALA A 147 6.79 9.82 0.76
C ALA A 147 6.33 10.67 1.94
N LEU A 148 5.14 11.30 1.87
CA LEU A 148 4.67 12.18 2.93
C LEU A 148 4.52 11.49 4.30
N PRO A 149 3.75 10.39 4.45
CA PRO A 149 3.62 9.71 5.74
C PRO A 149 4.97 9.16 6.21
N THR A 150 5.83 8.71 5.30
CA THR A 150 7.19 8.24 5.62
C THR A 150 8.03 9.35 6.24
N VAL A 151 8.04 10.55 5.64
CA VAL A 151 8.77 11.71 6.19
C VAL A 151 8.19 12.12 7.54
N ALA A 152 6.86 12.14 7.69
CA ALA A 152 6.21 12.48 8.96
C ALA A 152 6.58 11.50 10.08
N ILE A 153 6.52 10.19 9.82
CA ILE A 153 6.92 9.16 10.79
C ILE A 153 8.42 9.27 11.11
N ALA A 154 9.27 9.37 10.09
CA ALA A 154 10.71 9.43 10.26
C ALA A 154 11.13 10.67 11.06
N TYR A 155 10.54 11.84 10.78
CA TYR A 155 10.79 13.04 11.56
C TYR A 155 10.33 12.87 13.01
N SER A 156 9.10 12.41 13.24
CA SER A 156 8.57 12.20 14.60
C SER A 156 9.44 11.25 15.42
N PHE A 157 9.87 10.14 14.82
CA PHE A 157 10.64 9.13 15.50
C PHE A 157 12.12 9.50 15.67
N TYR A 158 12.81 9.86 14.59
CA TYR A 158 14.26 10.07 14.60
C TYR A 158 14.68 11.47 15.03
N VAL A 159 13.87 12.49 14.77
CA VAL A 159 14.16 13.90 15.09
C VAL A 159 13.44 14.32 16.36
N SER A 160 12.12 14.16 16.44
CA SER A 160 11.33 14.52 17.64
C SER A 160 11.39 13.49 18.76
N LYS A 161 12.10 12.37 18.56
CA LYS A 161 12.35 11.30 19.54
C LYS A 161 11.07 10.75 20.17
N ARG A 162 9.98 10.68 19.40
CA ARG A 162 8.74 10.06 19.87
C ARG A 162 8.90 8.54 19.90
N PRO A 163 8.44 7.86 20.96
CA PRO A 163 8.75 6.45 21.19
C PRO A 163 7.91 5.48 20.33
N SER A 164 7.20 5.97 19.31
CA SER A 164 6.26 5.18 18.51
C SER A 164 6.31 5.57 17.04
N LEU A 165 6.18 4.57 16.17
CA LEU A 165 6.07 4.71 14.71
C LEU A 165 4.61 4.82 14.23
N LYS A 166 3.65 4.94 15.15
CA LYS A 166 2.24 5.14 14.81
C LYS A 166 2.03 6.45 14.05
N ILE A 167 1.17 6.43 13.03
CA ILE A 167 0.78 7.64 12.28
C ILE A 167 0.13 8.65 13.23
N SER A 168 -0.68 8.20 14.19
CA SER A 168 -1.25 9.10 15.20
C SER A 168 -0.19 9.91 15.93
N THR A 169 0.95 9.29 16.26
CA THR A 169 2.07 9.92 16.99
C THR A 169 2.83 10.91 16.10
N SER A 170 2.96 10.67 14.80
CA SER A 170 3.55 11.67 13.89
C SER A 170 2.70 12.92 13.72
N LEU A 171 1.40 12.83 14.01
CA LEU A 171 0.45 13.94 13.96
C LEU A 171 0.39 14.78 15.24
N GLU A 172 1.19 14.48 16.26
CA GLU A 172 1.19 15.23 17.53
C GLU A 172 1.41 16.74 17.34
N GLY A 173 2.26 17.14 16.39
CA GLY A 173 2.51 18.55 16.09
C GLY A 173 1.27 19.34 15.66
N VAL A 174 0.27 18.65 15.09
CA VAL A 174 -1.00 19.25 14.62
C VAL A 174 -2.14 18.97 15.60
N LEU A 175 -2.21 17.75 16.15
CA LEU A 175 -3.32 17.30 16.98
C LEU A 175 -3.09 17.52 18.50
N GLY A 176 -1.86 17.81 18.90
CA GLY A 176 -1.43 17.92 20.29
C GLY A 176 -1.80 16.66 21.08
N LYS A 177 -2.38 16.85 22.28
CA LYS A 177 -2.79 15.76 23.17
C LYS A 177 -3.79 14.76 22.54
N HIS A 178 -4.53 15.15 21.49
CA HIS A 178 -5.51 14.27 20.85
C HIS A 178 -4.85 13.14 20.06
N SER A 179 -3.58 13.30 19.67
CA SER A 179 -2.72 12.27 19.07
C SER A 179 -2.63 11.00 19.93
N TYR A 180 -2.70 11.15 21.26
CA TYR A 180 -2.63 10.04 22.21
C TYR A 180 -4.01 9.60 22.74
N GLY A 181 -5.06 10.35 22.39
CA GLY A 181 -6.43 10.11 22.82
C GLY A 181 -7.21 9.21 21.86
N LEU A 182 -8.53 9.27 21.94
CA LEU A 182 -9.43 8.48 21.08
C LEU A 182 -9.22 8.77 19.58
N LEU A 183 -9.02 10.05 19.22
CA LEU A 183 -8.78 10.45 17.83
C LEU A 183 -7.55 9.76 17.25
N GLY A 184 -6.43 9.75 17.98
CA GLY A 184 -5.22 9.03 17.56
C GLY A 184 -5.44 7.53 17.37
N LYS A 185 -6.21 6.90 18.27
CA LYS A 185 -6.56 5.48 18.12
C LYS A 185 -7.42 5.20 16.89
N ILE A 186 -8.38 6.08 16.58
CA ILE A 186 -9.19 5.98 15.36
C ILE A 186 -8.29 6.07 14.12
N ILE A 187 -7.36 7.03 14.09
CA ILE A 187 -6.39 7.17 12.98
C ILE A 187 -5.59 5.88 12.80
N ASP A 188 -5.02 5.33 13.87
CA ASP A 188 -4.23 4.10 13.79
C ASP A 188 -5.06 2.88 13.36
N ILE A 189 -6.32 2.80 13.79
CA ILE A 189 -7.27 1.75 13.34
C ILE A 189 -7.54 1.86 11.84
N LEU A 190 -7.81 3.07 11.34
CA LEU A 190 -8.03 3.32 9.91
C LEU A 190 -6.78 2.97 9.07
N VAL A 191 -5.59 3.26 9.60
CA VAL A 191 -4.32 2.87 8.97
C VAL A 191 -4.19 1.34 8.91
N ILE A 192 -4.52 0.62 9.99
CA ILE A 192 -4.50 -0.85 9.99
C ILE A 192 -5.49 -1.40 8.96
N TRP A 193 -6.71 -0.87 8.89
CA TRP A 193 -7.70 -1.31 7.90
C TRP A 193 -7.22 -1.05 6.47
N SER A 194 -6.63 0.12 6.22
CA SER A 194 -6.07 0.47 4.92
C SER A 194 -4.92 -0.46 4.51
N LEU A 195 -4.03 -0.78 5.45
CA LEU A 195 -2.92 -1.73 5.22
C LEU A 195 -3.45 -3.13 4.91
N VAL A 196 -4.42 -3.63 5.68
CA VAL A 196 -4.99 -4.95 5.45
C VAL A 196 -5.78 -5.01 4.14
N GLY A 197 -6.52 -3.95 3.79
CA GLY A 197 -7.21 -3.85 2.51
C GLY A 197 -6.26 -3.84 1.31
N GLY A 198 -5.16 -3.09 1.39
CA GLY A 198 -4.12 -3.05 0.35
C GLY A 198 -3.38 -4.38 0.18
N LEU A 199 -2.98 -5.00 1.29
CA LEU A 199 -2.37 -6.34 1.28
C LEU A 199 -3.34 -7.40 0.76
N GLY A 200 -4.61 -7.33 1.17
CA GLY A 200 -5.67 -8.22 0.72
C GLY A 200 -5.90 -8.14 -0.78
N THR A 201 -5.92 -6.93 -1.35
CA THR A 201 -6.03 -6.73 -2.81
C THR A 201 -4.84 -7.34 -3.55
N SER A 202 -3.62 -7.14 -3.04
CA SER A 202 -2.41 -7.69 -3.65
C SER A 202 -2.41 -9.22 -3.66
N LEU A 203 -2.83 -9.84 -2.56
CA LEU A 203 -3.01 -11.30 -2.47
C LEU A 203 -4.16 -11.79 -3.37
N GLY A 204 -5.26 -11.04 -3.44
CA GLY A 204 -6.42 -11.33 -4.28
C GLY A 204 -6.12 -11.34 -5.77
N LEU A 205 -5.18 -10.50 -6.23
CA LEU A 205 -4.66 -10.54 -7.60
C LEU A 205 -3.61 -11.63 -7.79
N GLY A 206 -2.73 -11.81 -6.81
CA GLY A 206 -1.57 -12.67 -6.93
C GLY A 206 -1.85 -14.17 -6.85
N VAL A 207 -2.73 -14.57 -5.96
CA VAL A 207 -3.02 -15.99 -5.73
C VAL A 207 -3.66 -16.64 -6.95
N PRO A 208 -4.70 -16.05 -7.60
CA PRO A 208 -5.25 -16.59 -8.82
C PRO A 208 -4.24 -16.66 -9.96
N MET A 209 -3.35 -15.66 -10.08
CA MET A 209 -2.28 -15.65 -11.08
C MET A 209 -1.32 -16.84 -10.90
N VAL A 210 -0.83 -17.06 -9.67
CA VAL A 210 0.05 -18.21 -9.38
C VAL A 210 -0.70 -19.52 -9.56
N SER A 211 -1.97 -19.59 -9.16
CA SER A 211 -2.80 -20.76 -9.40
C SER A 211 -2.96 -21.08 -10.89
N ALA A 212 -3.09 -20.06 -11.75
CA ALA A 212 -3.16 -20.23 -13.20
C ALA A 212 -1.83 -20.74 -13.78
N VAL A 213 -0.70 -20.18 -13.34
CA VAL A 213 0.65 -20.63 -13.76
C VAL A 213 0.90 -22.08 -13.34
N ILE A 214 0.55 -22.46 -12.11
CA ILE A 214 0.65 -23.86 -11.65
C ILE A 214 -0.22 -24.77 -12.52
N GLY A 215 -1.43 -24.32 -12.86
CA GLY A 215 -2.31 -25.11 -13.70
C GLY A 215 -1.77 -25.33 -15.11
N ASP A 216 -1.18 -24.31 -15.72
CA ASP A 216 -0.54 -24.40 -17.02
C ASP A 216 0.70 -25.31 -17.01
N LEU A 217 1.54 -25.20 -15.97
CA LEU A 217 2.78 -25.98 -15.85
C LEU A 217 2.56 -27.45 -15.46
N LEU A 218 1.60 -27.73 -14.57
CA LEU A 218 1.39 -29.05 -13.96
C LEU A 218 0.12 -29.75 -14.45
N GLY A 219 -0.68 -29.11 -15.30
CA GLY A 219 -1.97 -29.65 -15.78
C GLY A 219 -3.04 -29.76 -14.70
N ILE A 220 -2.94 -28.96 -13.63
CA ILE A 220 -3.89 -28.94 -12.52
C ILE A 220 -4.96 -27.88 -12.79
N GLU A 221 -6.24 -28.21 -12.63
CA GLU A 221 -7.31 -27.24 -12.83
C GLU A 221 -7.26 -26.12 -11.77
N GLN A 222 -7.41 -24.87 -12.22
CA GLN A 222 -7.51 -23.72 -11.33
C GLN A 222 -8.78 -23.85 -10.48
N SER A 223 -8.63 -23.76 -9.15
CA SER A 223 -9.77 -23.86 -8.23
C SER A 223 -9.56 -23.01 -6.98
N LEU A 224 -10.66 -22.71 -6.28
CA LEU A 224 -10.61 -22.07 -4.97
C LEU A 224 -9.76 -22.87 -3.97
N GLY A 225 -9.83 -24.21 -4.04
CA GLY A 225 -9.01 -25.10 -3.19
C GLY A 225 -7.51 -24.91 -3.42
N LEU A 226 -7.07 -24.83 -4.68
CA LEU A 226 -5.67 -24.56 -5.02
C LEU A 226 -5.23 -23.17 -4.53
N SER A 227 -6.09 -22.16 -4.70
CA SER A 227 -5.84 -20.80 -4.21
C SER A 227 -5.67 -20.74 -2.68
N ILE A 228 -6.55 -21.42 -1.93
CA ILE A 228 -6.45 -21.53 -0.47
C ILE A 228 -5.15 -22.22 -0.05
N LEU A 229 -4.76 -23.30 -0.74
CA LEU A 229 -3.52 -24.02 -0.47
C LEU A 229 -2.29 -23.12 -0.65
N ILE A 230 -2.24 -22.34 -1.73
CA ILE A 230 -1.17 -21.36 -1.98
C ILE A 230 -1.09 -20.34 -0.84
N ILE A 231 -2.24 -19.78 -0.42
CA ILE A 231 -2.29 -18.81 0.69
C ILE A 231 -1.77 -19.41 1.99
N VAL A 232 -2.22 -20.61 2.35
CA VAL A 232 -1.78 -21.30 3.57
C VAL A 232 -0.27 -21.55 3.52
N PHE A 233 0.24 -22.03 2.39
CA PHE A 233 1.66 -22.28 2.19
C PHE A 233 2.51 -21.00 2.34
N TRP A 234 2.12 -19.90 1.68
CA TRP A 234 2.80 -18.60 1.82
C TRP A 234 2.74 -18.05 3.25
N THR A 235 1.59 -18.22 3.92
CA THR A 235 1.42 -17.80 5.31
C THR A 235 2.39 -18.54 6.24
N ILE A 236 2.59 -19.85 6.02
CA ILE A 236 3.58 -20.64 6.78
C ILE A 236 4.99 -20.12 6.55
N ILE A 237 5.40 -19.89 5.29
CA ILE A 237 6.72 -19.35 4.96
C ILE A 237 6.94 -17.98 5.61
N PHE A 238 5.97 -17.08 5.44
CA PHE A 238 6.03 -15.73 6.01
C PHE A 238 6.12 -15.77 7.53
N THR A 239 5.31 -16.59 8.19
CA THR A 239 5.31 -16.72 9.66
C THR A 239 6.63 -17.31 10.17
N ALA A 240 7.16 -18.32 9.49
CA ALA A 240 8.45 -18.92 9.83
C ALA A 240 9.61 -17.92 9.67
N SER A 241 9.58 -17.13 8.59
CA SER A 241 10.53 -16.04 8.34
C SER A 241 10.45 -14.97 9.43
N ALA A 242 9.24 -14.53 9.77
CA ALA A 242 8.99 -13.53 10.79
C ALA A 242 9.48 -13.96 12.18
N TYR A 243 9.26 -15.23 12.52
CA TYR A 243 9.71 -15.82 13.79
C TYR A 243 11.25 -15.94 13.86
N SER A 244 11.91 -16.19 12.72
CA SER A 244 13.37 -16.40 12.65
C SER A 244 14.20 -15.11 12.72
N GLY A 245 13.55 -13.94 12.68
CA GLY A 245 14.18 -12.62 12.80
C GLY A 245 14.57 -12.02 11.45
N TYR A 246 13.84 -10.98 11.04
CA TYR A 246 13.98 -10.27 9.75
C TYR A 246 15.38 -9.69 9.46
N THR A 247 16.21 -9.41 10.48
CA THR A 247 17.52 -8.75 10.29
C THR A 247 18.53 -9.60 9.54
N LYS A 248 18.49 -10.94 9.66
CA LYS A 248 19.45 -11.81 8.95
C LYS A 248 19.19 -11.94 7.45
N ALA A 249 18.01 -11.55 6.96
CA ALA A 249 17.62 -11.74 5.57
C ALA A 249 18.06 -10.60 4.64
N PHE A 250 18.33 -9.40 5.18
CA PHE A 250 18.71 -8.21 4.39
C PHE A 250 20.19 -7.82 4.55
N GLU A 251 20.94 -8.51 5.41
CA GLU A 251 22.39 -8.32 5.59
C GLU A 251 23.24 -9.08 4.55
N ASN A 252 22.63 -9.96 3.74
CA ASN A 252 23.31 -10.77 2.71
C ASN A 252 22.84 -10.44 1.30
#